data_AF-A0A9D1S0H7-F1
#
_entry.id   AF-A0A9D1S0H7-F1
#
_cell.length_a   1.000
_cell.length_b   1.000
_cell.length_c   1.000
_cell.angle_alpha   90.00
_cell.angle_beta   90.00
_cell.angle_gamma   90.00
#
_symmetry.space_group_name_H-M   'P 1'
#
loop_
_entity.id
_entity.type
_entity.pdbx_description
1 polymer ?
#
loop_
_entity_poly.entity_id
_entity_poly.type
_entity_poly.pdbx_seq_one_letter_code
_entity_poly.pdbx_strand_id
1 'polypeptide(L)'
;MTLTLILFLMATVWVIAFCILPNAPYIRHWTNAVFPLAALTVVNTMVAATGNFDVVDKGRYALEFESLSFTPFSDVLHDFVSTGREPAFLLFMWLTGMFTHEPMAFFVVTALVCNLALIGALWLLLGTGWKTAVVFYITFCFGFFIDYSSFLLRQGLSMACLMLAVALVMRSSSPVKIILLLAAGVCFHWSALAPAIVILLVRFLRLRTGLLLGLWAVLSLTYFTGLNARLADPLGSSIEQVENYANPDLAVNYVGGTNRPIFWLLSAVPLLVAYPAVKLARSLPSWYGRLLNAYILLNCYYLLLGFVYFSDRLAAYSWSLIPTLISVPFLTYQGRGGSIIRAGLLGGFVAWGFYFGSFGVLSA
;
A
#
# COMPACT_ATOMS: atom_id res chain seq x y z
N MET A 1 9.53 9.63 27.04
CA MET A 1 8.56 9.06 26.08
C MET A 1 8.35 10.10 25.00
N THR A 2 8.73 9.83 23.76
CA THR A 2 8.57 10.73 22.61
C THR A 2 7.08 11.01 22.36
N LEU A 3 6.73 12.16 21.79
CA LEU A 3 5.35 12.52 21.45
C LEU A 3 4.71 11.45 20.54
N THR A 4 5.47 10.91 19.59
CA THR A 4 5.05 9.85 18.67
C THR A 4 4.62 8.58 19.42
N LEU A 5 5.39 8.15 20.42
CA LEU A 5 5.06 6.99 21.25
C LEU A 5 3.80 7.26 22.10
N ILE A 6 3.65 8.45 22.68
CA ILE A 6 2.43 8.83 23.44
C ILE A 6 1.20 8.72 22.54
N LEU A 7 1.22 9.36 21.37
CA LEU A 7 0.11 9.36 20.43
C LEU A 7 -0.23 7.95 19.94
N PHE A 8 0.78 7.13 19.64
CA PHE A 8 0.60 5.74 19.25
C PHE A 8 -0.09 4.94 20.36
N LEU A 9 0.39 5.01 21.61
CA LEU A 9 -0.22 4.31 22.74
C LEU A 9 -1.67 4.74 22.98
N MET A 10 -1.97 6.04 22.88
CA MET A 10 -3.34 6.54 23.00
C MET A 10 -4.24 6.02 21.88
N ALA A 11 -3.74 5.98 20.63
CA ALA A 11 -4.48 5.40 19.50
C ALA A 11 -4.74 3.90 19.72
N THR A 12 -3.74 3.16 20.23
CA THR A 12 -3.85 1.73 20.56
C THR A 12 -4.96 1.47 21.56
N VAL A 13 -5.08 2.28 22.62
CA VAL A 13 -6.17 2.15 23.62
C VAL A 13 -7.55 2.27 22.96
N TRP A 14 -7.74 3.27 22.09
CA TRP A 14 -9.00 3.45 21.35
C TRP A 14 -9.29 2.28 20.40
N VAL A 15 -8.28 1.81 19.66
CA VAL A 15 -8.41 0.69 18.73
C VAL A 15 -8.76 -0.61 19.47
N ILE A 16 -8.14 -0.87 20.63
CA ILE A 16 -8.49 -1.99 21.51
C ILE A 16 -9.94 -1.86 21.98
N ALA A 17 -10.36 -0.68 22.43
CA ALA A 17 -11.74 -0.43 22.87
C ALA A 17 -12.76 -0.74 21.76
N PHE A 18 -12.49 -0.35 20.49
CA PHE A 18 -13.33 -0.70 19.36
C PHE A 18 -13.49 -2.22 19.17
N CYS A 19 -12.44 -2.98 19.43
CA CYS A 19 -12.41 -4.44 19.25
C CYS A 19 -13.08 -5.21 20.38
N ILE A 20 -12.88 -4.80 21.64
CA ILE A 20 -13.33 -5.57 22.81
C ILE A 20 -14.73 -5.18 23.31
N LEU A 21 -15.20 -3.96 23.02
CA LEU A 21 -16.51 -3.43 23.47
C LEU A 21 -17.53 -3.30 22.31
N PRO A 22 -17.97 -4.41 21.69
CA PRO A 22 -18.86 -4.33 20.52
C PRO A 22 -20.25 -3.82 20.80
N ASN A 23 -20.72 -3.98 22.04
CA ASN A 23 -22.07 -3.62 22.47
C ASN A 23 -22.18 -2.18 22.96
N ALA A 24 -21.08 -1.40 22.88
CA ALA A 24 -21.05 0.00 23.26
C ALA A 24 -21.11 0.88 21.99
N PRO A 25 -22.32 1.20 21.47
CA PRO A 25 -22.46 1.93 20.21
C PRO A 25 -21.85 3.33 20.27
N TYR A 26 -21.88 3.97 21.45
CA TYR A 26 -21.25 5.26 21.69
C TYR A 26 -19.74 5.20 21.49
N ILE A 27 -19.06 4.09 21.85
CA ILE A 27 -17.61 3.93 21.61
C ILE A 27 -17.36 3.82 20.11
N ARG A 28 -18.13 3.02 19.38
CA ARG A 28 -17.97 2.80 17.93
C ARG A 28 -18.54 3.91 17.04
N HIS A 29 -19.00 5.01 17.64
CA HIS A 29 -19.45 6.16 16.89
C HIS A 29 -18.31 6.73 16.04
N TRP A 30 -18.64 7.27 14.87
CA TRP A 30 -17.63 7.68 13.88
C TRP A 30 -16.73 8.82 14.39
N THR A 31 -17.24 9.69 15.27
CA THR A 31 -16.46 10.77 15.88
C THR A 31 -15.30 10.25 16.72
N ASN A 32 -15.47 9.11 17.38
CA ASN A 32 -14.40 8.53 18.19
C ASN A 32 -13.30 7.91 17.35
N ALA A 33 -13.56 7.62 16.07
CA ALA A 33 -12.52 7.18 15.15
C ALA A 33 -11.60 8.33 14.70
N VAL A 34 -12.02 9.59 14.85
CA VAL A 34 -11.22 10.76 14.43
C VAL A 34 -9.91 10.83 15.20
N PHE A 35 -9.96 10.65 16.53
CA PHE A 35 -8.74 10.70 17.36
C PHE A 35 -7.68 9.66 16.95
N PRO A 36 -7.94 8.34 16.94
CA PRO A 36 -6.92 7.37 16.57
C PRO A 36 -6.43 7.53 15.13
N LEU A 37 -7.31 7.94 14.19
CA LEU A 37 -6.90 8.24 12.82
C LEU A 37 -5.96 9.44 12.73
N ALA A 38 -6.28 10.53 13.42
CA ALA A 38 -5.45 11.73 13.46
C ALA A 38 -4.11 11.46 14.17
N ALA A 39 -4.14 10.78 15.31
CA ALA A 39 -2.94 10.42 16.06
C ALA A 39 -1.99 9.56 15.21
N LEU A 40 -2.48 8.50 14.56
CA LEU A 40 -1.66 7.66 13.69
C LEU A 40 -1.17 8.40 12.44
N THR A 41 -1.96 9.33 11.91
CA THR A 41 -1.53 10.20 10.79
C THR A 41 -0.36 11.07 11.22
N VAL A 42 -0.47 11.75 12.37
CA VAL A 42 0.62 12.58 12.91
C VAL A 42 1.87 11.74 13.16
N VAL A 43 1.73 10.56 13.79
CA VAL A 43 2.86 9.65 14.03
C VAL A 43 3.54 9.26 12.73
N ASN A 44 2.78 8.77 11.74
CA ASN A 44 3.33 8.35 10.46
C ASN A 44 3.98 9.52 9.71
N THR A 45 3.34 10.69 9.67
CA THR A 45 3.87 11.89 9.02
C THR A 45 5.16 12.36 9.68
N MET A 46 5.25 12.41 11.01
CA MET A 46 6.47 12.80 11.71
C MET A 46 7.61 11.82 11.40
N VAL A 47 7.37 10.51 11.56
CA VAL A 47 8.36 9.47 11.28
C VAL A 47 8.83 9.51 9.83
N ALA A 48 7.91 9.60 8.87
CA ALA A 48 8.23 9.61 7.46
C ALA A 48 8.98 10.88 7.04
N ALA A 49 8.66 12.03 7.64
CA ALA A 49 9.33 13.29 7.37
C ALA A 49 10.73 13.34 7.98
N THR A 50 10.91 12.93 9.24
CA THR A 50 12.18 13.10 9.95
C THR A 50 13.16 11.92 9.81
N GLY A 51 12.68 10.72 9.48
CA GLY A 51 13.52 9.51 9.38
C GLY A 51 14.19 9.30 8.02
N ASN A 52 15.00 8.26 7.87
CA ASN A 52 15.48 7.72 6.59
C ASN A 52 16.26 8.70 5.67
N PHE A 53 16.92 9.73 6.22
CA PHE A 53 17.76 10.64 5.41
C PHE A 53 19.07 9.99 4.94
N ASP A 54 19.45 8.87 5.55
CA ASP A 54 20.52 7.98 5.12
C ASP A 54 20.15 7.17 3.86
N VAL A 55 18.86 7.10 3.49
CA VAL A 55 18.40 6.44 2.26
C VAL A 55 18.58 7.37 1.06
N VAL A 56 19.35 6.92 0.06
CA VAL A 56 19.71 7.68 -1.16
C VAL A 56 18.49 8.28 -1.87
N ASP A 57 17.39 7.53 -2.00
CA ASP A 57 16.17 8.00 -2.68
C ASP A 57 15.56 9.23 -1.98
N LYS A 58 15.62 9.29 -0.64
CA LYS A 58 15.11 10.45 0.11
C LYS A 58 15.95 11.71 -0.14
N GLY A 59 17.27 11.59 -0.08
CA GLY A 59 18.19 12.70 -0.38
C GLY A 59 18.00 13.23 -1.80
N ARG A 60 17.78 12.34 -2.78
CA ARG A 60 17.46 12.72 -4.16
C ARG A 60 16.17 13.51 -4.26
N TYR A 61 15.10 13.09 -3.58
CA TYR A 61 13.84 13.84 -3.58
C TYR A 61 13.97 15.21 -2.90
N ALA A 62 14.79 15.32 -1.86
CA ALA A 62 15.03 16.60 -1.20
C ALA A 62 15.70 17.61 -2.15
N LEU A 63 16.78 17.19 -2.82
CA LEU A 63 17.51 18.03 -3.79
C LEU A 63 16.65 18.35 -5.03
N GLU A 64 15.90 17.36 -5.53
CA GLU A 64 14.97 17.51 -6.64
C GLU A 64 13.88 18.54 -6.31
N PHE A 65 13.28 18.44 -5.12
CA PHE A 65 12.29 19.40 -4.64
C PHE A 65 12.87 20.79 -4.48
N GLU A 66 14.04 20.92 -3.83
CA GLU A 66 14.71 22.20 -3.64
C GLU A 66 14.95 22.89 -4.98
N SER A 67 15.52 22.17 -5.96
CA SER A 67 15.73 22.69 -7.32
C SER A 67 14.42 23.12 -7.99
N LEU A 68 13.41 22.24 -8.01
CA LEU A 68 12.14 22.49 -8.71
C LEU A 68 11.30 23.60 -8.05
N SER A 69 11.47 23.82 -6.74
CA SER A 69 10.72 24.84 -6.00
C SER A 69 11.07 26.27 -6.44
N PHE A 70 12.22 26.48 -7.08
CA PHE A 70 12.62 27.77 -7.68
C PHE A 70 12.42 27.81 -9.21
N THR A 71 11.98 26.72 -9.82
CA THR A 71 11.88 26.58 -11.27
C THR A 71 10.54 27.14 -11.81
N PRO A 72 10.55 27.97 -12.87
CA PRO A 72 9.33 28.37 -13.57
C PRO A 72 8.54 27.17 -14.10
N PHE A 73 7.21 27.25 -14.09
CA PHE A 73 6.36 26.14 -14.54
C PHE A 73 6.62 25.69 -15.99
N SER A 74 7.04 26.61 -16.88
CA SER A 74 7.43 26.30 -18.26
C SER A 74 8.53 25.26 -18.33
N ASP A 75 9.49 25.35 -17.42
CA ASP A 75 10.69 24.52 -17.42
C ASP A 75 10.37 23.16 -16.79
N VAL A 76 9.47 23.13 -15.78
CA VAL A 76 8.89 21.88 -15.25
C VAL A 76 8.14 21.11 -16.35
N LEU A 77 7.36 21.82 -17.17
CA LEU A 77 6.66 21.22 -18.31
C LEU A 77 7.62 20.73 -19.39
N HIS A 78 8.69 21.48 -19.66
CA HIS A 78 9.74 21.06 -20.58
C HIS A 78 10.43 19.79 -20.09
N ASP A 79 10.76 19.70 -18.79
CA ASP A 79 11.34 18.50 -18.19
C ASP A 79 10.45 17.27 -18.40
N PHE A 80 9.14 17.40 -18.18
CA PHE A 80 8.18 16.33 -18.46
C PHE A 80 8.26 15.86 -19.93
N VAL A 81 8.18 16.80 -20.87
CA VAL A 81 8.12 16.49 -22.30
C VAL A 81 9.45 15.92 -22.83
N SER A 82 10.57 16.46 -22.36
CA SER A 82 11.89 16.12 -22.89
C SER A 82 12.52 14.89 -22.25
N THR A 83 12.25 14.62 -20.97
CA THR A 83 12.92 13.54 -20.21
C THR A 83 12.00 12.39 -19.81
N GLY A 84 10.69 12.48 -20.08
CA GLY A 84 9.73 11.41 -19.78
C GLY A 84 9.49 11.20 -18.28
N ARG A 85 9.80 12.20 -17.45
CA ARG A 85 9.57 12.16 -16.00
C ARG A 85 8.08 12.08 -15.66
N GLU A 86 7.78 11.63 -14.44
CA GLU A 86 6.41 11.41 -14.00
C GLU A 86 5.66 12.75 -13.78
N PRO A 87 4.70 13.12 -14.65
CA PRO A 87 4.17 14.48 -14.69
C PRO A 87 3.43 14.90 -13.42
N ALA A 88 2.67 13.98 -12.80
CA ALA A 88 1.93 14.31 -11.60
C ALA A 88 2.87 14.51 -10.41
N PHE A 89 4.01 13.80 -10.38
CA PHE A 89 5.01 13.98 -9.34
C PHE A 89 5.73 15.33 -9.45
N LEU A 90 6.14 15.71 -10.65
CA LEU A 90 6.75 17.02 -10.90
C LEU A 90 5.78 18.16 -10.59
N LEU A 91 4.53 18.05 -11.04
CA LEU A 91 3.49 19.03 -10.74
C LEU A 91 3.24 19.13 -9.23
N PHE A 92 3.23 18.01 -8.51
CA PHE A 92 3.04 17.97 -7.06
C PHE A 92 4.21 18.63 -6.30
N MET A 93 5.45 18.37 -6.71
CA MET A 93 6.63 19.07 -6.18
C MET A 93 6.55 20.56 -6.42
N TRP A 94 6.27 20.98 -7.66
CA TRP A 94 6.16 22.39 -8.03
C TRP A 94 5.05 23.11 -7.25
N LEU A 95 3.86 22.51 -7.17
CA LEU A 95 2.74 23.07 -6.38
C LEU A 95 3.08 23.21 -4.90
N THR A 96 3.81 22.26 -4.32
CA THR A 96 4.30 22.37 -2.94
C THR A 96 5.36 23.48 -2.82
N GLY A 97 6.23 23.59 -3.84
CA GLY A 97 7.25 24.62 -4.00
C GLY A 97 6.71 26.05 -4.00
N MET A 98 5.46 26.25 -4.45
CA MET A 98 4.78 27.56 -4.40
C MET A 98 4.54 28.06 -2.96
N PHE A 99 4.55 27.18 -1.96
CA PHE A 99 4.26 27.52 -0.56
C PHE A 99 5.48 27.40 0.36
N THR A 100 6.45 26.56 0.01
CA THR A 100 7.65 26.32 0.80
C THR A 100 8.79 25.85 -0.08
N HIS A 101 10.04 26.19 0.29
CA HIS A 101 11.26 25.68 -0.35
C HIS A 101 11.99 24.66 0.54
N GLU A 102 11.43 24.36 1.71
CA GLU A 102 12.07 23.53 2.72
C GLU A 102 11.71 22.05 2.51
N PRO A 103 12.69 21.13 2.34
CA PRO A 103 12.42 19.73 2.04
C PRO A 103 11.62 18.97 3.10
N MET A 104 11.80 19.26 4.40
CA MET A 104 11.02 18.60 5.46
C MET A 104 9.53 18.87 5.30
N ALA A 105 9.14 20.11 4.98
CA ALA A 105 7.77 20.50 4.71
C ALA A 105 7.20 19.73 3.50
N PHE A 106 8.00 19.51 2.45
CA PHE A 106 7.61 18.66 1.34
C PHE A 106 7.33 17.21 1.76
N PHE A 107 8.19 16.61 2.59
CA PHE A 107 7.94 15.25 3.11
C PHE A 107 6.71 15.20 4.02
N VAL A 108 6.47 16.22 4.85
CA VAL A 108 5.26 16.34 5.67
C VAL A 108 4.01 16.37 4.81
N VAL A 109 3.96 17.23 3.79
CA VAL A 109 2.84 17.36 2.85
C VAL A 109 2.61 16.03 2.13
N THR A 110 3.67 15.41 1.62
CA THR A 110 3.57 14.12 0.91
C THR A 110 3.00 13.02 1.81
N ALA A 111 3.52 12.89 3.03
CA ALA A 111 3.05 11.90 3.97
C ALA A 111 1.57 12.16 4.36
N LEU A 112 1.18 13.42 4.59
CA LEU A 112 -0.23 13.75 4.86
C LEU A 112 -1.15 13.37 3.71
N VAL A 113 -0.79 13.68 2.47
CA VAL A 113 -1.57 13.32 1.28
C VAL A 113 -1.73 11.80 1.19
N CYS A 114 -0.65 11.03 1.34
CA CYS A 114 -0.69 9.57 1.34
C CYS A 114 -1.63 9.03 2.44
N ASN A 115 -1.48 9.50 3.70
CA ASN A 115 -2.30 9.06 4.82
C ASN A 115 -3.78 9.38 4.61
N LEU A 116 -4.11 10.61 4.21
CA LEU A 116 -5.50 11.04 4.01
C LEU A 116 -6.16 10.28 2.87
N ALA A 117 -5.45 10.03 1.77
CA ALA A 117 -5.95 9.23 0.66
C ALA A 117 -6.19 7.76 1.08
N LEU A 118 -5.28 7.16 1.85
CA LEU A 118 -5.46 5.81 2.39
C LEU A 118 -6.66 5.74 3.36
N ILE A 119 -6.80 6.70 4.28
CA ILE A 119 -7.96 6.78 5.18
C ILE A 119 -9.25 6.94 4.37
N GLY A 120 -9.26 7.79 3.34
CA GLY A 120 -10.37 7.95 2.41
C GLY A 120 -10.74 6.65 1.70
N ALA A 121 -9.76 5.91 1.19
CA ALA A 121 -9.96 4.61 0.56
C ALA A 121 -10.56 3.58 1.53
N LEU A 122 -10.00 3.48 2.74
CA LEU A 122 -10.48 2.59 3.79
C LEU A 122 -11.89 2.97 4.26
N TRP A 123 -12.17 4.26 4.43
CA TRP A 123 -13.51 4.74 4.78
C TRP A 123 -14.55 4.41 3.71
N LEU A 124 -14.23 4.70 2.45
CA LEU A 124 -15.07 4.36 1.32
C LEU A 124 -15.35 2.86 1.27
N LEU A 125 -14.32 2.03 1.47
CA LEU A 125 -14.43 0.57 1.39
C LEU A 125 -15.19 -0.05 2.57
N LEU A 126 -14.87 0.35 3.81
CA LEU A 126 -15.38 -0.26 5.03
C LEU A 126 -16.71 0.37 5.51
N GLY A 127 -16.96 1.63 5.17
CA GLY A 127 -18.20 2.36 5.44
C GLY A 127 -18.44 2.74 6.90
N THR A 128 -17.48 2.51 7.80
CA THR A 128 -17.62 2.82 9.23
C THR A 128 -16.29 3.28 9.82
N GLY A 129 -16.28 4.39 10.57
CA GLY A 129 -15.06 4.97 11.11
C GLY A 129 -14.25 4.04 12.01
N TRP A 130 -14.89 3.27 12.91
CA TRP A 130 -14.16 2.38 13.81
C TRP A 130 -13.42 1.26 13.05
N LYS A 131 -14.01 0.68 11.99
CA LYS A 131 -13.30 -0.31 11.16
C LYS A 131 -12.14 0.33 10.42
N THR A 132 -12.34 1.55 9.91
CA THR A 132 -11.27 2.33 9.25
C THR A 132 -10.10 2.57 10.20
N ALA A 133 -10.37 2.99 11.44
CA ALA A 133 -9.34 3.18 12.46
C ALA A 133 -8.59 1.88 12.78
N VAL A 134 -9.30 0.75 12.94
CA VAL A 134 -8.67 -0.56 13.20
C VAL A 134 -7.80 -1.00 12.03
N VAL A 135 -8.30 -0.90 10.79
CA VAL A 135 -7.53 -1.34 9.61
C VAL A 135 -6.34 -0.41 9.35
N PHE A 136 -6.49 0.90 9.55
CA PHE A 136 -5.39 1.85 9.44
C PHE A 136 -4.29 1.59 10.50
N TYR A 137 -4.68 1.29 11.73
CA TYR A 137 -3.76 0.84 12.77
C TYR A 137 -3.02 -0.44 12.38
N ILE A 138 -3.72 -1.43 11.82
CA ILE A 138 -3.10 -2.67 11.33
C ILE A 138 -2.13 -2.39 10.18
N THR A 139 -2.47 -1.49 9.26
CA THR A 139 -1.56 -1.04 8.19
C THR A 139 -0.29 -0.40 8.76
N PHE A 140 -0.42 0.40 9.83
CA PHE A 140 0.73 0.97 10.53
C PHE A 140 1.61 -0.11 11.16
N CYS A 141 1.02 -1.04 11.92
CA CYS A 141 1.77 -2.15 12.53
C CYS A 141 2.45 -3.06 11.50
N PHE A 142 1.85 -3.21 10.31
CA PHE A 142 2.44 -3.95 9.20
C PHE A 142 3.74 -3.31 8.69
N GLY A 143 4.01 -2.03 8.99
CA GLY A 143 5.28 -1.33 8.74
C GLY A 143 5.44 -0.78 7.32
N PHE A 144 4.77 -1.42 6.36
CA PHE A 144 4.92 -1.12 4.94
C PHE A 144 4.60 0.34 4.55
N PHE A 145 3.63 1.00 5.17
CA PHE A 145 3.17 2.31 4.67
C PHE A 145 4.14 3.47 4.97
N ILE A 146 4.96 3.36 6.02
CA ILE A 146 5.90 4.41 6.45
C ILE A 146 6.89 4.73 5.34
N ASP A 147 7.52 3.70 4.76
CA ASP A 147 8.53 3.82 3.71
C ASP A 147 7.99 4.49 2.45
N TYR A 148 6.75 4.17 2.07
CA TYR A 148 6.04 4.74 0.92
C TYR A 148 5.59 6.18 1.14
N SER A 149 5.48 6.62 2.39
CA SER A 149 5.32 8.03 2.73
C SER A 149 6.64 8.75 3.02
N SER A 150 7.79 8.07 2.99
CA SER A 150 9.10 8.60 3.38
C SER A 150 10.08 8.71 2.21
N PHE A 151 10.55 7.57 1.67
CA PHE A 151 11.64 7.53 0.68
C PHE A 151 11.25 6.77 -0.60
N LEU A 152 10.06 6.18 -0.66
CA LEU A 152 9.46 5.62 -1.88
C LEU A 152 8.29 6.50 -2.38
N LEU A 153 8.44 7.83 -2.29
CA LEU A 153 7.35 8.80 -2.41
C LEU A 153 6.54 8.71 -3.72
N ARG A 154 7.22 8.62 -4.88
CA ARG A 154 6.56 8.49 -6.19
C ARG A 154 5.58 7.32 -6.18
N GLN A 155 6.06 6.17 -5.73
CA GLN A 155 5.26 4.96 -5.63
C GLN A 155 4.19 5.06 -4.54
N GLY A 156 4.47 5.72 -3.41
CA GLY A 156 3.49 5.91 -2.34
C GLY A 156 2.29 6.75 -2.77
N LEU A 157 2.53 7.89 -3.44
CA LEU A 157 1.47 8.73 -4.00
C LEU A 157 0.65 7.96 -5.05
N SER A 158 1.34 7.22 -5.91
CA SER A 158 0.70 6.34 -6.89
C SER A 158 -0.20 5.29 -6.22
N MET A 159 0.33 4.59 -5.22
CA MET A 159 -0.38 3.56 -4.47
C MET A 159 -1.60 4.12 -3.73
N ALA A 160 -1.51 5.35 -3.21
CA ALA A 160 -2.64 6.02 -2.58
C ALA A 160 -3.80 6.25 -3.58
N CYS A 161 -3.51 6.68 -4.81
CA CYS A 161 -4.50 6.79 -5.89
C CYS A 161 -5.09 5.42 -6.28
N LEU A 162 -4.24 4.40 -6.40
CA LEU A 162 -4.66 3.03 -6.73
C LEU A 162 -5.56 2.43 -5.64
N MET A 163 -5.28 2.67 -4.36
CA MET A 163 -6.12 2.22 -3.24
C MET A 163 -7.50 2.88 -3.26
N LEU A 164 -7.58 4.18 -3.57
CA LEU A 164 -8.87 4.86 -3.79
C LEU A 164 -9.63 4.25 -4.98
N ALA A 165 -8.93 3.96 -6.09
CA ALA A 165 -9.53 3.32 -7.25
C ALA A 165 -10.06 1.92 -6.92
N VAL A 166 -9.31 1.10 -6.17
CA VAL A 166 -9.76 -0.21 -5.67
C VAL A 166 -11.02 -0.06 -4.82
N ALA A 167 -11.06 0.90 -3.90
CA ALA A 167 -12.25 1.15 -3.09
C ALA A 167 -13.48 1.52 -3.96
N LEU A 168 -13.30 2.34 -5.00
CA LEU A 168 -14.37 2.64 -5.97
C LEU A 168 -14.81 1.43 -6.79
N VAL A 169 -13.87 0.56 -7.19
CA VAL A 169 -14.18 -0.71 -7.88
C VAL A 169 -15.02 -1.62 -6.98
N MET A 170 -14.68 -1.71 -5.69
CA MET A 170 -15.44 -2.49 -4.71
C MET A 170 -16.84 -1.91 -4.47
N ARG A 171 -16.98 -0.58 -4.53
CA ARG A 171 -18.27 0.11 -4.45
C ARG A 171 -19.01 0.23 -5.77
N SER A 172 -18.52 -0.41 -6.84
CA SER A 172 -19.12 -0.38 -8.18
C SER A 172 -19.40 1.04 -8.70
N SER A 173 -18.52 2.00 -8.37
CA SER A 173 -18.63 3.39 -8.80
C SER A 173 -18.46 3.57 -10.32
N SER A 174 -18.70 4.79 -10.80
CA SER A 174 -18.54 5.16 -12.21
C SER A 174 -17.14 4.79 -12.73
N PRO A 175 -17.05 4.09 -13.89
CA PRO A 175 -15.78 3.77 -14.52
C PRO A 175 -14.89 4.98 -14.78
N VAL A 176 -15.48 6.15 -15.08
CA VAL A 176 -14.73 7.39 -15.33
C VAL A 176 -13.93 7.79 -14.10
N LYS A 177 -14.54 7.77 -12.90
CA LYS A 177 -13.84 8.11 -11.65
C LYS A 177 -12.68 7.14 -11.37
N ILE A 178 -12.89 5.85 -11.68
CA ILE A 178 -11.87 4.82 -11.52
C ILE A 178 -10.71 5.08 -12.48
N ILE A 179 -10.99 5.27 -13.78
CA ILE A 179 -9.99 5.54 -14.81
C ILE A 179 -9.18 6.81 -14.49
N LEU A 180 -9.84 7.89 -14.04
CA LEU A 180 -9.15 9.13 -13.68
C LEU A 180 -8.18 8.92 -12.51
N LEU A 181 -8.57 8.20 -11.46
CA LEU A 181 -7.67 7.91 -10.34
C LEU A 181 -6.53 6.98 -10.72
N LEU A 182 -6.79 5.98 -11.57
CA LEU A 182 -5.73 5.11 -12.09
C LEU A 182 -4.75 5.87 -12.97
N ALA A 183 -5.25 6.74 -13.86
CA ALA A 183 -4.41 7.60 -14.69
C ALA A 183 -3.55 8.54 -13.83
N ALA A 184 -4.14 9.16 -12.80
CA ALA A 184 -3.40 9.97 -11.84
C ALA A 184 -2.30 9.17 -11.13
N GLY A 185 -2.61 7.95 -10.67
CA GLY A 185 -1.63 7.05 -10.05
C GLY A 185 -0.47 6.68 -10.98
N VAL A 186 -0.76 6.36 -12.24
CA VAL A 186 0.28 6.09 -13.26
C VAL A 186 1.15 7.32 -13.51
N CYS A 187 0.55 8.52 -13.52
CA CYS A 187 1.27 9.78 -13.70
C CYS A 187 2.18 10.14 -12.51
N PHE A 188 1.97 9.55 -11.33
CA PHE A 188 2.89 9.68 -10.19
C PHE A 188 4.05 8.71 -10.27
N HIS A 189 3.84 7.53 -10.84
CA HIS A 189 4.87 6.53 -10.99
C HIS A 189 4.53 5.51 -12.08
N TRP A 190 5.39 5.38 -13.08
CA TRP A 190 5.11 4.56 -14.27
C TRP A 190 4.93 3.07 -13.99
N SER A 191 5.57 2.53 -12.94
CA SER A 191 5.41 1.11 -12.58
C SER A 191 3.98 0.76 -12.17
N ALA A 192 3.13 1.75 -11.87
CA ALA A 192 1.73 1.54 -11.53
C ALA A 192 0.84 1.22 -12.73
N LEU A 193 1.35 1.31 -13.97
CA LEU A 193 0.57 0.99 -15.18
C LEU A 193 0.04 -0.45 -15.16
N ALA A 194 0.89 -1.43 -14.88
CA ALA A 194 0.48 -2.83 -14.82
C ALA A 194 -0.54 -3.09 -13.69
N PRO A 195 -0.33 -2.63 -12.45
CA PRO A 195 -1.34 -2.66 -11.40
C PRO A 195 -2.66 -1.97 -11.78
N ALA A 196 -2.61 -0.82 -12.46
CA ALA A 196 -3.80 -0.12 -12.93
C ALA A 196 -4.61 -0.96 -13.93
N ILE A 197 -3.94 -1.60 -14.90
CA ILE A 197 -4.56 -2.53 -15.82
C ILE A 197 -5.21 -3.69 -15.05
N VAL A 198 -4.51 -4.28 -14.09
CA VAL A 198 -5.06 -5.34 -13.23
C VAL A 198 -6.33 -4.89 -12.49
N ILE A 199 -6.34 -3.68 -11.93
CA ILE A 199 -7.50 -3.12 -11.24
C ILE A 199 -8.69 -2.93 -12.21
N LEU A 200 -8.44 -2.52 -13.46
CA LEU A 200 -9.47 -2.45 -14.50
C LEU A 200 -10.00 -3.84 -14.88
N LEU A 201 -9.14 -4.85 -14.99
CA LEU A 201 -9.56 -6.23 -15.24
C LEU A 201 -10.50 -6.73 -14.13
N VAL A 202 -10.20 -6.42 -12.86
CA VAL A 202 -11.09 -6.74 -11.73
C VAL A 202 -12.45 -6.02 -11.84
N ARG A 203 -12.47 -4.80 -12.37
CA ARG A 203 -13.71 -4.02 -12.54
C ARG A 203 -14.62 -4.61 -13.63
N PHE A 204 -14.05 -4.96 -14.77
CA PHE A 204 -14.81 -5.32 -15.97
C PHE A 204 -14.99 -6.83 -16.16
N LEU A 205 -14.09 -7.65 -15.63
CA LEU A 205 -14.13 -9.09 -15.79
C LEU A 205 -14.65 -9.81 -14.54
N ARG A 206 -15.53 -10.78 -14.74
CA ARG A 206 -16.03 -11.67 -13.69
C ARG A 206 -15.16 -12.92 -13.61
N LEU A 207 -14.03 -12.80 -12.92
CA LEU A 207 -13.07 -13.90 -12.78
C LEU A 207 -13.42 -14.80 -11.60
N ARG A 208 -13.40 -16.12 -11.81
CA ARG A 208 -13.63 -17.11 -10.74
C ARG A 208 -12.38 -17.19 -9.87
N THR A 209 -12.52 -17.01 -8.57
CA THR A 209 -11.38 -17.06 -7.62
C THR A 209 -10.58 -18.36 -7.72
N GLY A 210 -11.24 -19.51 -7.95
CA GLY A 210 -10.54 -20.79 -8.13
C GLY A 210 -9.62 -20.82 -9.34
N LEU A 211 -10.00 -20.18 -10.46
CA LEU A 211 -9.14 -20.04 -11.64
C LEU A 211 -7.93 -19.18 -11.33
N LEU A 212 -8.13 -18.07 -10.61
CA LEU A 212 -7.05 -17.17 -10.22
C LEU A 212 -6.06 -17.84 -9.27
N LEU A 213 -6.54 -18.66 -8.33
CA LEU A 213 -5.69 -19.46 -7.46
C LEU A 213 -4.89 -20.53 -8.23
N GLY A 214 -5.50 -21.15 -9.24
CA GLY A 214 -4.79 -22.04 -10.16
C GLY A 214 -3.65 -21.33 -10.89
N LEU A 215 -3.93 -20.14 -11.45
CA LEU A 215 -2.91 -19.29 -12.07
C LEU A 215 -1.80 -18.91 -11.07
N TRP A 216 -2.17 -18.51 -9.86
CA TRP A 216 -1.23 -18.16 -8.79
C TRP A 216 -0.32 -19.33 -8.41
N ALA A 217 -0.87 -20.56 -8.34
CA ALA A 217 -0.11 -21.75 -8.05
C ALA A 217 0.89 -22.09 -9.17
N VAL A 218 0.47 -21.98 -10.43
CA VAL A 218 1.36 -22.15 -11.59
C VAL A 218 2.49 -21.11 -11.56
N LEU A 219 2.17 -19.84 -11.33
CA LEU A 219 3.19 -18.78 -11.25
C LEU A 219 4.11 -18.93 -10.03
N SER A 220 3.62 -19.49 -8.93
CA SER A 220 4.46 -19.84 -7.79
C SER A 220 5.48 -20.92 -8.15
N LEU A 221 5.06 -21.94 -8.90
CA LEU A 221 5.97 -22.99 -9.38
C LEU A 221 7.04 -22.43 -10.32
N THR A 222 6.66 -21.53 -11.24
CA THR A 222 7.60 -20.91 -12.18
C THR A 222 8.55 -19.95 -11.45
N TYR A 223 8.08 -19.28 -10.41
CA TYR A 223 8.88 -18.43 -9.52
C TYR A 223 9.99 -19.23 -8.81
N PHE A 224 9.66 -20.38 -8.21
CA PHE A 224 10.65 -21.20 -7.52
C PHE A 224 11.63 -21.92 -8.46
N THR A 225 11.23 -22.19 -9.70
CA THR A 225 12.09 -22.82 -10.72
C THR A 225 12.88 -21.82 -11.57
N GLY A 226 12.61 -20.52 -11.43
CA GLY A 226 13.17 -19.47 -12.30
C GLY A 226 12.60 -19.44 -13.72
N LEU A 227 11.60 -20.28 -14.03
CA LEU A 227 10.93 -20.31 -15.33
C LEU A 227 10.10 -19.05 -15.60
N ASN A 228 9.78 -18.28 -14.55
CA ASN A 228 9.08 -16.99 -14.68
C ASN A 228 9.85 -16.00 -15.56
N ALA A 229 11.19 -15.97 -15.50
CA ALA A 229 12.01 -15.13 -16.38
C ALA A 229 11.80 -15.46 -17.87
N ARG A 230 11.76 -16.77 -18.21
CA ARG A 230 11.51 -17.22 -19.59
C ARG A 230 10.10 -16.92 -20.07
N LEU A 231 9.11 -17.02 -19.19
CA LEU A 231 7.72 -16.67 -19.51
C LEU A 231 7.56 -15.17 -19.76
N ALA A 232 8.35 -14.34 -19.09
CA ALA A 232 8.35 -12.90 -19.22
C ALA A 232 9.33 -12.37 -20.28
N ASP A 233 10.13 -13.22 -20.92
CA ASP A 233 11.17 -12.83 -21.90
C ASP A 233 10.66 -11.96 -23.06
N PRO A 234 9.46 -12.20 -23.64
CA PRO A 234 8.89 -11.30 -24.65
C PRO A 234 8.61 -9.89 -24.11
N LEU A 235 8.34 -9.75 -22.81
CA LEU A 235 8.15 -8.47 -22.14
C LEU A 235 9.49 -7.83 -21.74
N GLY A 236 10.48 -8.64 -21.33
CA GLY A 236 11.79 -8.17 -20.90
C GLY A 236 12.60 -7.54 -22.03
N SER A 237 12.60 -8.18 -23.21
CA SER A 237 13.30 -7.68 -24.40
C SER A 237 12.64 -6.48 -25.08
N SER A 238 11.40 -6.14 -24.72
CA SER A 238 10.64 -5.03 -25.32
C SER A 238 10.47 -3.82 -24.39
N ILE A 239 10.87 -3.95 -23.11
CA ILE A 239 10.73 -2.90 -22.10
C ILE A 239 12.10 -2.67 -21.45
N GLU A 240 12.78 -1.61 -21.88
CA GLU A 240 14.13 -1.21 -21.42
C GLU A 240 14.26 -1.18 -19.89
N GLN A 241 13.20 -0.76 -19.17
CA GLN A 241 13.22 -0.75 -17.71
C GLN A 241 13.31 -2.17 -17.12
N VAL A 242 12.61 -3.15 -17.71
CA VAL A 242 12.65 -4.54 -17.23
C VAL A 242 14.04 -5.14 -17.49
N GLU A 243 14.64 -4.84 -18.64
CA GLU A 243 16.01 -5.23 -18.97
C GLU A 243 17.02 -4.63 -17.97
N ASN A 244 16.92 -3.33 -17.71
CA ASN A 244 17.77 -2.64 -16.74
C ASN A 244 17.64 -3.24 -15.33
N TYR A 245 16.42 -3.49 -14.85
CA TYR A 245 16.17 -4.10 -13.54
C TYR A 245 16.40 -5.61 -13.49
N ALA A 246 16.64 -6.28 -14.61
CA ALA A 246 17.06 -7.67 -14.68
C ALA A 246 18.58 -7.83 -14.85
N ASN A 247 19.32 -6.72 -15.03
CA ASN A 247 20.77 -6.75 -15.25
C ASN A 247 21.51 -7.35 -14.03
N PRO A 248 22.27 -8.45 -14.19
CA PRO A 248 23.08 -9.05 -13.13
C PRO A 248 24.07 -8.11 -12.46
N ASP A 249 24.50 -7.03 -13.12
CA ASP A 249 25.41 -6.04 -12.54
C ASP A 249 24.77 -5.28 -11.36
N LEU A 250 23.43 -5.21 -11.30
CA LEU A 250 22.71 -4.68 -10.15
C LEU A 250 22.77 -5.62 -8.92
N ALA A 251 23.10 -6.90 -9.11
CA ALA A 251 23.25 -7.87 -8.02
C ALA A 251 24.27 -7.44 -6.97
N VAL A 252 25.32 -6.73 -7.41
CA VAL A 252 26.41 -6.26 -6.55
C VAL A 252 25.90 -5.30 -5.47
N ASN A 253 24.83 -4.56 -5.76
CA ASN A 253 24.30 -3.51 -4.89
C ASN A 253 22.99 -3.89 -4.17
N TYR A 254 22.32 -4.98 -4.56
CA TYR A 254 21.05 -5.41 -3.96
C TYR A 254 21.18 -6.71 -3.16
N VAL A 255 21.38 -6.55 -1.84
CA VAL A 255 21.45 -7.65 -0.88
C VAL A 255 20.07 -8.28 -0.73
N GLY A 256 19.88 -9.48 -1.28
CA GLY A 256 18.64 -10.24 -1.15
C GLY A 256 18.24 -11.02 -2.40
N GLY A 257 18.82 -10.70 -3.55
CA GLY A 257 18.61 -11.42 -4.80
C GLY A 257 17.18 -11.32 -5.33
N THR A 258 16.87 -12.19 -6.29
CA THR A 258 15.58 -12.26 -6.99
C THR A 258 14.83 -13.53 -6.56
N ASN A 259 13.55 -13.65 -6.91
CA ASN A 259 12.70 -14.80 -6.55
C ASN A 259 12.77 -15.19 -5.05
N ARG A 260 12.73 -14.18 -4.17
CA ARG A 260 12.87 -14.31 -2.71
C ARG A 260 11.73 -15.15 -2.08
N PRO A 261 12.02 -16.30 -1.43
CA PRO A 261 10.99 -17.14 -0.81
C PRO A 261 10.24 -16.47 0.35
N ILE A 262 10.91 -15.59 1.11
CA ILE A 262 10.28 -14.87 2.22
C ILE A 262 9.15 -13.93 1.76
N PHE A 263 9.33 -13.29 0.59
CA PHE A 263 8.31 -12.42 -0.02
C PHE A 263 7.17 -13.21 -0.65
N TRP A 264 7.47 -14.42 -1.17
CA TRP A 264 6.44 -15.37 -1.55
C TRP A 264 5.62 -15.81 -0.33
N LEU A 265 6.25 -16.12 0.81
CA LEU A 265 5.55 -16.53 2.03
C LEU A 265 4.63 -15.42 2.54
N LEU A 266 5.14 -14.17 2.59
CA LEU A 266 4.34 -12.99 2.93
C LEU A 266 3.12 -12.84 2.02
N SER A 267 3.26 -13.22 0.74
CA SER A 267 2.18 -13.18 -0.24
C SER A 267 1.19 -14.36 -0.13
N ALA A 268 1.64 -15.51 0.37
CA ALA A 268 0.81 -16.70 0.51
C ALA A 268 -0.08 -16.64 1.76
N VAL A 269 0.42 -16.11 2.88
CA VAL A 269 -0.31 -16.06 4.17
C VAL A 269 -1.70 -15.41 4.06
N PRO A 270 -1.88 -14.26 3.38
CA PRO A 270 -3.20 -13.66 3.22
C PRO A 270 -4.19 -14.56 2.48
N LEU A 271 -3.73 -15.43 1.57
CA LEU A 271 -4.61 -16.39 0.87
C LEU A 271 -5.13 -17.47 1.81
N LEU A 272 -4.30 -17.93 2.77
CA LEU A 272 -4.68 -18.92 3.79
C LEU A 272 -5.79 -18.42 4.71
N VAL A 273 -5.88 -17.10 4.90
CA VAL A 273 -6.95 -16.46 5.67
C VAL A 273 -8.15 -16.13 4.79
N ALA A 274 -7.91 -15.46 3.66
CA ALA A 274 -8.96 -14.85 2.88
C ALA A 274 -9.78 -15.85 2.05
N TYR A 275 -9.14 -16.88 1.49
CA TYR A 275 -9.85 -17.85 0.67
C TYR A 275 -10.83 -18.71 1.49
N PRO A 276 -10.44 -19.29 2.65
CA PRO A 276 -11.40 -19.96 3.53
C PRO A 276 -12.50 -19.02 4.00
N ALA A 277 -12.18 -17.75 4.29
CA ALA A 277 -13.20 -16.77 4.68
C ALA A 277 -14.28 -16.61 3.59
N VAL A 278 -13.92 -16.48 2.31
CA VAL A 278 -14.89 -16.41 1.20
C VAL A 278 -15.81 -17.64 1.15
N LYS A 279 -15.32 -18.82 1.55
CA LYS A 279 -16.08 -20.07 1.49
C LYS A 279 -16.93 -20.33 2.73
N LEU A 280 -16.47 -19.91 3.90
CA LEU A 280 -17.00 -20.33 5.19
C LEU A 280 -17.71 -19.21 5.96
N ALA A 281 -17.30 -17.94 5.76
CA ALA A 281 -17.84 -16.83 6.53
C ALA A 281 -19.16 -16.32 5.92
N ARG A 282 -20.21 -16.28 6.75
CA ARG A 282 -21.56 -15.89 6.32
C ARG A 282 -21.80 -14.37 6.25
N SER A 283 -20.98 -13.59 6.94
CA SER A 283 -21.18 -12.16 7.17
C SER A 283 -20.24 -11.25 6.38
N LEU A 284 -19.57 -11.79 5.36
CA LEU A 284 -18.64 -11.01 4.55
C LEU A 284 -19.38 -10.02 3.64
N PRO A 285 -18.81 -8.81 3.42
CA PRO A 285 -19.34 -7.88 2.42
C PRO A 285 -19.30 -8.47 1.02
N SER A 286 -20.29 -8.13 0.18
CA SER A 286 -20.40 -8.63 -1.20
C SER A 286 -19.19 -8.29 -2.08
N TRP A 287 -18.48 -7.22 -1.77
CA TRP A 287 -17.27 -6.80 -2.47
C TRP A 287 -16.02 -7.60 -2.09
N TYR A 288 -16.04 -8.36 -0.98
CA TYR A 288 -14.83 -8.99 -0.42
C TYR A 288 -14.20 -10.02 -1.36
N GLY A 289 -15.01 -10.84 -2.04
CA GLY A 289 -14.50 -11.78 -3.04
C GLY A 289 -13.82 -11.08 -4.22
N ARG A 290 -14.30 -9.89 -4.59
CA ARG A 290 -13.66 -9.06 -5.64
C ARG A 290 -12.34 -8.46 -5.16
N LEU A 291 -12.23 -8.09 -3.89
CA LEU A 291 -10.97 -7.66 -3.28
C LEU A 291 -9.93 -8.79 -3.27
N LEU A 292 -10.34 -10.02 -2.92
CA LEU A 292 -9.46 -11.19 -2.99
C LEU A 292 -8.96 -11.44 -4.41
N ASN A 293 -9.83 -11.32 -5.42
CA ASN A 293 -9.42 -11.45 -6.81
C ASN A 293 -8.39 -10.37 -7.22
N ALA A 294 -8.57 -9.12 -6.78
CA ALA A 294 -7.60 -8.05 -7.02
C ALA A 294 -6.24 -8.38 -6.39
N TYR A 295 -6.24 -8.82 -5.14
CA TYR A 295 -5.04 -9.27 -4.46
C TYR A 295 -4.32 -10.39 -5.22
N ILE A 296 -5.03 -11.45 -5.61
CA ILE A 296 -4.43 -12.59 -6.32
C ILE A 296 -3.82 -12.12 -7.65
N LEU A 297 -4.52 -11.31 -8.44
CA LEU A 297 -4.01 -10.85 -9.74
C LEU A 297 -2.79 -9.92 -9.60
N LEU A 298 -2.82 -8.99 -8.65
CA LEU A 298 -1.66 -8.13 -8.36
C LEU A 298 -0.47 -8.96 -7.87
N ASN A 299 -0.74 -10.03 -7.12
CA ASN A 299 0.31 -10.93 -6.66
C ASN A 299 0.84 -11.82 -7.79
N CYS A 300 -0.02 -12.27 -8.71
CA CYS A 300 0.41 -12.95 -9.93
C CYS A 300 1.34 -12.07 -10.77
N TYR A 301 1.05 -10.77 -10.88
CA TYR A 301 1.95 -9.80 -11.54
C TYR A 301 3.34 -9.79 -10.88
N TYR A 302 3.38 -9.71 -9.55
CA TYR A 302 4.64 -9.84 -8.80
C TYR A 302 5.35 -11.17 -9.04
N LEU A 303 4.66 -12.31 -8.97
CA LEU A 303 5.29 -13.64 -9.17
C LEU A 303 5.86 -13.80 -10.58
N LEU A 304 5.15 -13.28 -11.59
CA LEU A 304 5.63 -13.29 -12.97
C LEU A 304 6.96 -12.51 -13.10
N LEU A 305 7.07 -11.37 -12.43
CA LEU A 305 8.26 -10.50 -12.48
C LEU A 305 9.21 -10.66 -11.29
N GLY A 306 9.08 -11.73 -10.50
CA GLY A 306 9.90 -11.94 -9.30
C GLY A 306 11.41 -12.00 -9.56
N PHE A 307 11.79 -12.26 -10.82
CA PHE A 307 13.17 -12.36 -11.28
C PHE A 307 13.87 -11.00 -11.45
N VAL A 308 13.15 -9.87 -11.39
CA VAL A 308 13.77 -8.53 -11.45
C VAL A 308 14.25 -8.09 -10.07
N TYR A 309 15.32 -7.29 -10.02
CA TYR A 309 15.78 -6.64 -8.79
C TYR A 309 14.74 -5.64 -8.29
N PHE A 310 14.68 -5.44 -6.97
CA PHE A 310 13.67 -4.62 -6.30
C PHE A 310 12.22 -5.07 -6.56
N SER A 311 11.99 -6.37 -6.83
CA SER A 311 10.65 -6.93 -7.05
C SER A 311 9.71 -6.81 -5.84
N ASP A 312 10.22 -6.48 -4.65
CA ASP A 312 9.42 -6.04 -3.52
C ASP A 312 8.58 -4.78 -3.82
N ARG A 313 9.09 -3.87 -4.64
CA ARG A 313 8.34 -2.72 -5.16
C ARG A 313 7.18 -3.16 -6.07
N LEU A 314 7.24 -4.35 -6.68
CA LEU A 314 6.09 -4.89 -7.43
C LEU A 314 5.10 -5.58 -6.49
N ALA A 315 5.61 -6.34 -5.53
CA ALA A 315 4.82 -7.03 -4.51
C ALA A 315 3.98 -6.06 -3.66
N ALA A 316 4.55 -4.89 -3.38
CA ALA A 316 3.98 -3.71 -2.73
C ALA A 316 2.51 -3.43 -3.10
N TYR A 317 2.18 -3.46 -4.39
CA TYR A 317 0.81 -3.20 -4.85
C TYR A 317 -0.18 -4.23 -4.29
N SER A 318 0.19 -5.51 -4.25
CA SER A 318 -0.62 -6.55 -3.61
C SER A 318 -0.55 -6.47 -2.08
N TRP A 319 0.61 -6.16 -1.51
CA TRP A 319 0.83 -6.08 -0.06
C TRP A 319 0.04 -4.96 0.60
N SER A 320 -0.19 -3.85 -0.12
CA SER A 320 -1.05 -2.75 0.34
C SER A 320 -2.49 -3.18 0.66
N LEU A 321 -2.96 -4.29 0.08
CA LEU A 321 -4.29 -4.84 0.32
C LEU A 321 -4.33 -5.78 1.54
N ILE A 322 -3.19 -6.28 2.02
CA ILE A 322 -3.10 -7.30 3.08
C ILE A 322 -3.80 -6.87 4.37
N PRO A 323 -3.56 -5.66 4.92
CA PRO A 323 -4.23 -5.21 6.15
C PRO A 323 -5.75 -5.30 6.05
N THR A 324 -6.31 -4.85 4.92
CA THR A 324 -7.76 -4.88 4.70
C THR A 324 -8.26 -6.30 4.47
N LEU A 325 -7.58 -7.06 3.61
CA LEU A 325 -7.96 -8.41 3.23
C LEU A 325 -7.99 -9.34 4.45
N ILE A 326 -6.95 -9.29 5.28
CA ILE A 326 -6.89 -10.10 6.51
C ILE A 326 -7.90 -9.61 7.54
N SER A 327 -8.08 -8.30 7.73
CA SER A 327 -8.89 -7.79 8.84
C SER A 327 -10.40 -8.02 8.67
N VAL A 328 -10.92 -7.88 7.45
CA VAL A 328 -12.38 -7.86 7.20
C VAL A 328 -13.12 -9.11 7.71
N PRO A 329 -12.64 -10.34 7.49
CA PRO A 329 -13.25 -11.55 8.07
C PRO A 329 -13.43 -11.50 9.59
N PHE A 330 -12.45 -10.98 10.31
CA PHE A 330 -12.45 -10.90 11.77
C PHE A 330 -13.34 -9.75 12.26
N LEU A 331 -13.28 -8.60 11.59
CA LEU A 331 -14.08 -7.42 11.93
C LEU A 331 -15.58 -7.60 11.68
N THR A 332 -15.94 -8.51 10.77
CA THR A 332 -17.34 -8.82 10.42
C THR A 332 -17.87 -10.08 11.08
N TYR A 333 -17.05 -10.79 11.86
CA TYR A 333 -17.47 -11.97 12.60
C TYR A 333 -18.45 -11.60 13.71
N GLN A 334 -19.62 -12.26 13.72
CA GLN A 334 -20.73 -12.01 14.67
C GLN A 334 -20.94 -13.16 15.67
N GLY A 335 -20.14 -14.22 15.61
CA GLY A 335 -20.29 -15.37 16.51
C GLY A 335 -19.81 -15.10 17.96
N ARG A 336 -20.05 -16.08 18.84
CA ARG A 336 -19.52 -16.06 20.22
C ARG A 336 -17.99 -15.94 20.17
N GLY A 337 -17.42 -15.07 21.00
CA GLY A 337 -15.97 -14.82 21.01
C GLY A 337 -15.46 -13.80 19.99
N GLY A 338 -16.32 -13.08 19.27
CA GLY A 338 -15.88 -12.08 18.29
C GLY A 338 -14.94 -10.99 18.85
N SER A 339 -15.08 -10.60 20.12
CA SER A 339 -14.13 -9.69 20.78
C SER A 339 -12.73 -10.29 20.93
N ILE A 340 -12.63 -11.57 21.31
CA ILE A 340 -11.36 -12.30 21.45
C ILE A 340 -10.68 -12.42 20.09
N ILE A 341 -11.44 -12.77 19.05
CA ILE A 341 -10.95 -12.90 17.67
C ILE A 341 -10.37 -11.56 17.16
N ARG A 342 -11.08 -10.44 17.39
CA ARG A 342 -10.58 -9.11 17.01
C ARG A 342 -9.37 -8.66 17.83
N ALA A 343 -9.34 -8.96 19.13
CA ALA A 343 -8.19 -8.68 19.98
C ALA A 343 -6.96 -9.51 19.57
N GLY A 344 -7.17 -10.79 19.22
CA GLY A 344 -6.11 -11.68 18.71
C GLY A 344 -5.53 -11.19 17.39
N LEU A 345 -6.37 -10.69 16.48
CA LEU A 345 -5.92 -10.02 15.25
C LEU A 345 -5.00 -8.83 15.57
N LEU A 346 -5.42 -7.94 16.47
CA LEU A 346 -4.60 -6.79 16.88
C LEU A 346 -3.28 -7.24 17.52
N GLY A 347 -3.34 -8.20 18.44
CA GLY A 347 -2.15 -8.75 19.10
C GLY A 347 -1.17 -9.36 18.11
N GLY A 348 -1.66 -10.07 17.09
CA GLY A 348 -0.82 -10.64 16.04
C GLY A 348 -0.10 -9.57 15.21
N PHE A 349 -0.77 -8.49 14.80
CA PHE A 349 -0.13 -7.40 14.07
C PHE A 349 0.79 -6.54 14.94
N VAL A 350 0.48 -6.37 16.23
CA VAL A 350 1.41 -5.72 17.17
C VAL A 350 2.68 -6.56 17.33
N ALA A 351 2.54 -7.87 17.53
CA ALA A 351 3.69 -8.77 17.59
C ALA A 351 4.51 -8.76 16.30
N TRP A 352 3.84 -8.70 15.13
CA TRP A 352 4.49 -8.48 13.83
C TRP A 352 5.31 -7.19 13.81
N GLY A 353 4.71 -6.07 14.24
CA GLY A 353 5.37 -4.77 14.28
C GLY A 353 6.60 -4.75 15.20
N PHE A 354 6.59 -5.48 16.31
CA PHE A 354 7.77 -5.69 17.15
C PHE A 354 8.83 -6.53 16.44
N TYR A 355 8.43 -7.66 15.85
CA TYR A 355 9.37 -8.60 15.21
C TYR A 355 10.08 -7.99 13.99
N PHE A 356 9.36 -7.26 13.14
CA PHE A 356 9.92 -6.62 11.96
C PHE A 356 10.49 -5.21 12.22
N GLY A 357 10.45 -4.74 13.46
CA GLY A 357 11.05 -3.46 13.84
C GLY A 357 10.25 -2.21 13.44
N SER A 358 9.00 -2.35 12.98
CA SER A 358 8.10 -1.24 12.62
C SER A 358 7.91 -0.22 13.77
N PHE A 359 8.15 -0.62 15.02
CA PHE A 359 8.05 0.27 16.18
C PHE A 359 9.38 0.92 16.60
N GLY A 360 10.52 0.54 16.02
CA GLY A 360 11.82 1.15 16.34
C GLY A 360 11.84 2.66 16.03
N VAL A 361 11.09 3.06 15.01
CA VAL A 361 10.91 4.46 14.59
C VAL A 361 10.04 5.29 15.54
N LEU A 362 9.31 4.67 16.49
CA LEU A 362 8.49 5.41 17.46
C LEU A 362 9.34 6.02 18.57
N SER A 363 10.52 5.45 18.83
CA SER A 363 11.47 5.91 19.84
C SER A 363 12.58 6.83 19.31
N ALA A 364 12.75 6.88 17.98
CA ALA A 364 13.56 7.88 17.30
C ALA A 364 12.81 9.22 17.28
#